data_AF-A0A3N2FMQ6-F1
#
_entry.id   AF-A0A3N2FMQ6-F1
#
_cell.length_a   1.000
_cell.length_b   1.000
_cell.length_c   1.000
_cell.angle_alpha   90.00
_cell.angle_beta   90.00
_cell.angle_gamma   90.00
#
_symmetry.space_group_name_H-M   'P 1'
#
loop_
_entity.id
_entity.type
_entity.pdbx_description
1 polymer ?
#
loop_
_entity_poly.entity_id
_entity_poly.type
_entity_poly.pdbx_seq_one_letter_code
_entity_poly.pdbx_strand_id
1 'polypeptide(L)'
;MFFHVQRLITDIEQDEPDPAAANALQEGLGGQFGEMRTMMQHLFQAMNFRGDLSANEQAPEGVPSTIAPKRFEEFSPGLDPELRKLIQTTAEMELDEITSFYRPTAK
;
A
#
# COMPACT_ATOMS: atom_id res chain seq x y z
N MET A 1 12.81 -2.55 23.66
CA MET A 1 11.69 -2.63 24.62
C MET A 1 10.55 -1.81 24.04
N PHE A 2 9.32 -2.33 24.03
CA PHE A 2 8.14 -1.62 23.51
C PHE A 2 7.20 -1.26 24.65
N PHE A 3 6.48 -0.16 24.51
CA PHE A 3 5.44 0.28 25.43
C PHE A 3 4.15 0.53 24.66
N HIS A 4 3.01 0.22 25.28
CA HIS A 4 1.69 0.49 24.71
C HIS A 4 1.04 1.66 25.45
N VAL A 5 0.47 2.60 24.69
CA VAL A 5 -0.40 3.66 25.20
C VAL A 5 -1.79 3.45 24.63
N GLN A 6 -2.83 3.51 25.47
CA GLN A 6 -4.23 3.37 25.07
C GLN A 6 -4.74 4.64 24.37
N ARG A 7 -4.07 5.06 23.30
CA ARG A 7 -4.47 6.18 22.45
C ARG A 7 -4.24 5.79 21.01
N LEU A 8 -5.18 6.14 20.15
CA LEU A 8 -5.04 5.98 18.71
C LEU A 8 -4.06 7.05 18.17
N ILE A 9 -3.39 6.74 17.07
CA ILE A 9 -2.50 7.70 16.40
C ILE A 9 -3.32 8.85 15.78
N THR A 10 -4.50 8.51 15.27
CA THR A 10 -5.44 9.43 14.63
C THR A 10 -6.85 9.18 15.18
N ASP A 11 -7.64 10.24 15.28
CA ASP A 11 -9.05 10.13 15.65
C ASP A 11 -9.85 9.40 14.55
N ILE A 12 -10.70 8.46 14.97
CA ILE A 12 -11.60 7.74 14.06
C ILE A 12 -12.96 8.45 14.10
N GLU A 13 -13.45 8.86 12.93
CA GLU A 13 -14.80 9.38 12.77
C GLU A 13 -15.81 8.27 13.06
N GLN A 14 -16.82 8.56 13.89
CA GLN A 14 -17.89 7.60 14.17
C GLN A 14 -18.90 7.62 13.03
N ASP A 15 -18.94 6.53 12.27
CA ASP A 15 -19.90 6.29 11.19
C ASP A 15 -20.82 5.08 11.53
N GLU A 16 -21.85 4.86 10.71
CA GLU A 16 -22.71 3.70 10.81
C GLU A 16 -21.94 2.39 10.54
N PRO A 17 -22.26 1.29 11.25
CA PRO A 17 -21.55 0.03 11.08
C PRO A 17 -21.82 -0.60 9.71
N ASP A 18 -20.82 -0.59 8.83
CA ASP A 18 -20.85 -1.26 7.53
C ASP A 18 -20.01 -2.55 7.51
N PRO A 19 -20.64 -3.74 7.47
CA PRO A 19 -19.92 -5.02 7.42
C PRO A 19 -19.14 -5.24 6.11
N ALA A 20 -19.55 -4.63 4.99
CA ALA A 20 -18.84 -4.75 3.72
C ALA A 20 -17.54 -3.95 3.75
N ALA A 21 -17.57 -2.71 4.25
CA ALA A 21 -16.37 -1.91 4.47
C ALA A 21 -15.42 -2.58 5.48
N ALA A 22 -15.93 -3.14 6.58
CA ALA A 22 -15.12 -3.87 7.55
C ALA A 22 -14.40 -5.07 6.92
N ASN A 23 -15.06 -5.80 6.02
CA ASN A 23 -14.45 -6.91 5.29
C ASN A 23 -13.37 -6.44 4.31
N ALA A 24 -13.59 -5.33 3.61
CA ALA A 24 -12.59 -4.74 2.72
C ALA A 24 -11.32 -4.30 3.48
N LEU A 25 -11.47 -3.74 4.69
CA LEU A 25 -10.36 -3.33 5.54
C LEU A 25 -9.50 -4.51 6.02
N GLN A 26 -10.00 -5.75 6.01
CA GLN A 26 -9.21 -6.92 6.37
C GLN A 26 -8.05 -7.17 5.42
N GLU A 27 -8.18 -6.82 4.13
CA GLU A 27 -7.07 -6.89 3.18
C GLU A 27 -5.97 -5.88 3.55
N GLY A 28 -6.36 -4.67 3.97
CA GLY A 28 -5.42 -3.65 4.44
C GLY A 28 -4.74 -4.01 5.77
N LEU A 29 -5.41 -4.72 6.67
CA LEU A 29 -4.85 -5.13 7.95
C LEU A 29 -3.99 -6.39 7.83
N GLY A 30 -4.54 -7.46 7.23
CA GLY A 30 -3.97 -8.80 7.23
C GLY A 30 -3.75 -9.42 5.84
N GLY A 31 -4.07 -8.70 4.77
CA GLY A 31 -3.87 -9.15 3.41
C GLY A 31 -2.40 -9.22 2.98
N GLN A 32 -2.17 -9.52 1.70
CA GLN A 32 -0.82 -9.74 1.19
C GLN A 32 0.06 -8.48 1.28
N PHE A 33 -0.54 -7.29 1.22
CA PHE A 33 0.15 -6.01 1.33
C PHE A 33 -0.28 -5.22 2.57
N GLY A 34 -0.87 -5.92 3.55
CA GLY A 34 -1.43 -5.28 4.74
C GLY A 34 -0.42 -4.85 5.80
N GLU A 35 -0.89 -4.06 6.75
CA GLU A 35 -0.10 -3.47 7.83
C GLU A 35 0.63 -4.51 8.68
N MET A 36 -0.03 -5.65 8.98
CA MET A 36 0.60 -6.71 9.78
C MET A 36 1.83 -7.29 9.09
N ARG A 37 1.81 -7.43 7.76
CA ARG A 37 2.96 -7.90 7.00
C ARG A 37 4.09 -6.88 7.09
N THR A 38 3.81 -5.63 6.80
CA THR A 38 4.82 -4.56 6.78
C THR A 38 5.46 -4.38 8.15
N MET A 39 4.65 -4.36 9.22
CA MET A 39 5.14 -4.33 10.60
C MET A 39 6.08 -5.51 10.88
N MET A 40 5.66 -6.75 10.60
CA MET A 40 6.49 -7.93 10.89
C MET A 40 7.76 -7.97 10.05
N GLN A 41 7.68 -7.58 8.77
CA GLN A 41 8.84 -7.54 7.88
C GLN A 41 9.92 -6.61 8.45
N HIS A 42 9.59 -5.36 8.77
CA HIS A 42 10.55 -4.42 9.30
C HIS A 42 11.03 -4.79 10.70
N LEU A 43 10.16 -5.35 11.54
CA LEU A 43 10.55 -5.83 12.86
C LEU A 43 11.63 -6.91 12.76
N PHE A 44 11.42 -7.94 11.95
CA PHE A 44 12.40 -9.02 11.80
C PHE A 44 13.67 -8.60 11.04
N GLN A 45 13.56 -7.66 10.09
CA GLN A 45 14.74 -7.05 9.46
C GLN A 45 15.59 -6.34 10.51
N ALA A 46 14.97 -5.53 11.38
CA ALA A 46 15.67 -4.81 12.44
C ALA A 46 16.30 -5.75 13.46
N MET A 47 15.58 -6.80 13.90
CA MET A 47 16.09 -7.78 14.85
C MET A 47 17.27 -8.60 14.30
N ASN A 48 17.29 -8.84 12.98
CA ASN A 48 18.33 -9.63 12.33
C ASN A 48 19.43 -8.78 11.67
N PHE A 49 19.41 -7.46 11.85
CA PHE A 49 20.40 -6.56 11.25
C PHE A 49 21.81 -6.85 11.78
N ARG A 50 22.80 -6.87 10.88
CA ARG A 50 24.22 -7.14 11.20
C ARG A 50 25.19 -6.09 10.66
N GLY A 51 24.69 -5.00 10.08
CA GLY A 51 25.53 -3.91 9.59
C GLY A 51 26.06 -3.06 10.75
N ASP A 52 27.07 -2.25 10.47
CA ASP A 52 27.59 -1.29 11.43
C ASP A 52 26.67 -0.06 11.45
N LEU A 53 26.27 0.38 12.64
CA LEU A 53 25.36 1.52 12.81
C LEU A 53 26.20 2.78 13.02
N SER A 54 26.35 3.60 11.99
CA SER A 54 26.95 4.92 12.11
C SER A 54 25.95 5.90 12.76
N ALA A 55 25.97 6.01 14.09
CA ALA A 55 25.10 6.90 14.87
C ALA A 55 25.42 8.40 14.72
N ASN A 56 26.30 8.74 13.79
CA ASN A 56 26.82 10.09 13.52
C ASN A 56 25.98 10.86 12.48
N GLU A 57 25.01 10.22 11.82
CA GLU A 57 23.98 10.94 11.07
C GLU A 57 22.92 11.46 12.06
N GLN A 58 23.22 12.62 12.63
CA GLN A 58 22.21 13.42 13.32
C GLN A 58 21.11 13.75 12.31
N ALA A 59 19.86 13.42 12.67
CA ALA A 59 18.73 13.82 11.85
C ALA A 59 18.83 15.32 11.54
N PRO A 60 18.75 15.74 10.27
CA PRO A 60 18.79 17.16 9.92
C PRO A 60 17.70 17.92 10.69
N GLU A 61 17.88 19.23 10.88
CA GLU A 61 16.83 20.06 11.48
C GLU A 61 15.51 19.81 10.73
N GLY A 62 14.57 19.18 11.45
CA GLY A 62 13.30 18.77 10.88
C GLY A 62 12.48 19.98 10.48
N VAL A 63 11.83 19.92 9.32
CA VAL A 63 10.79 20.87 8.95
C VAL A 63 9.55 20.62 9.81
N PRO A 64 8.78 21.67 10.18
CA PRO A 64 7.52 21.47 10.90
C PRO A 64 6.62 20.48 10.16
N SER A 65 6.34 19.35 10.80
CA SER A 65 5.36 18.39 10.28
C SER A 65 3.97 19.01 10.45
N THR A 66 3.49 19.65 9.40
CA THR A 66 2.10 20.12 9.33
C THR A 66 1.23 18.94 8.91
N ILE A 67 0.08 18.75 9.59
CA ILE A 67 -0.94 17.80 9.16
C ILE A 67 -1.28 18.10 7.70
N ALA A 68 -0.94 17.18 6.81
CA ALA A 68 -1.28 17.31 5.40
C ALA A 68 -2.81 17.34 5.27
N PRO A 69 -3.37 18.19 4.38
CA PRO A 69 -4.79 18.12 4.07
C PRO A 69 -5.13 16.70 3.59
N LYS A 70 -6.25 16.14 4.06
CA LYS A 70 -6.74 14.81 3.70
C LYS A 70 -6.88 14.70 2.18
N ARG A 71 -5.94 14.01 1.52
CA ARG A 71 -6.00 13.71 0.10
C ARG A 71 -6.66 12.35 -0.07
N PHE A 72 -7.89 12.34 -0.53
CA PHE A 72 -8.63 11.09 -0.76
C PHE A 72 -7.95 10.20 -1.82
N GLU A 73 -7.07 10.75 -2.66
CA GLU A 73 -6.27 9.97 -3.62
C GLU A 73 -5.03 9.28 -3.00
N GLU A 74 -4.68 9.57 -1.74
CA GLU A 74 -3.49 9.01 -1.08
C GLU A 74 -3.68 7.53 -0.68
N PHE A 75 -4.93 7.08 -0.51
CA PHE A 75 -5.28 5.69 -0.20
C PHE A 75 -5.60 4.84 -1.45
N SER A 76 -5.64 5.45 -2.62
CA SER A 76 -5.71 4.79 -3.92
C SER A 76 -5.37 5.85 -4.95
N PRO A 77 -4.18 5.80 -5.59
CA PRO A 77 -3.89 6.74 -6.65
C PRO A 77 -4.92 6.47 -7.75
N GLY A 78 -5.94 7.33 -7.80
CA GLY A 78 -6.89 7.33 -8.90
C GLY A 78 -6.07 7.43 -10.16
N LEU A 79 -6.07 6.36 -10.95
CA LEU A 79 -5.27 6.30 -12.16
C LEU A 79 -5.74 7.42 -13.08
N ASP A 80 -4.84 8.35 -13.41
CA ASP A 80 -5.08 9.46 -14.34
C ASP A 80 -5.78 8.94 -15.62
N PRO A 81 -6.78 9.63 -16.19
CA PRO A 81 -7.53 9.11 -17.34
C PRO A 81 -6.65 8.70 -18.52
N GLU A 82 -5.54 9.39 -18.74
CA GLU A 82 -4.56 9.03 -19.78
C GLU A 82 -3.82 7.72 -19.44
N LEU A 83 -3.41 7.55 -18.17
CA LEU A 83 -2.75 6.33 -17.71
C LEU A 83 -3.70 5.12 -17.74
N ARG A 84 -4.99 5.32 -17.46
CA ARG A 84 -6.02 4.27 -17.60
C ARG A 84 -6.21 3.84 -19.05
N LYS A 85 -6.24 4.80 -19.96
CA LYS A 85 -6.33 4.53 -21.39
C LYS A 85 -5.10 3.77 -21.88
N LEU A 86 -3.90 4.18 -21.45
CA LEU A 86 -2.66 3.50 -21.81
C LEU A 86 -2.64 2.05 -21.31
N ILE A 87 -3.00 1.81 -20.04
CA ILE A 87 -3.07 0.45 -19.49
C ILE A 87 -4.11 -0.39 -20.26
N GLN A 88 -5.27 0.17 -20.59
CA GLN A 88 -6.30 -0.52 -21.35
C GLN A 88 -5.81 -0.87 -22.77
N THR A 89 -5.17 0.08 -23.46
CA THR A 89 -4.56 -0.16 -24.79
C THR A 89 -3.46 -1.20 -24.73
N THR A 90 -2.61 -1.18 -23.71
CA THR A 90 -1.57 -2.21 -23.51
C THR A 90 -2.21 -3.57 -23.24
N ALA A 91 -3.21 -3.67 -22.37
CA ALA A 91 -3.91 -4.92 -22.08
C ALA A 91 -4.59 -5.52 -23.33
N GLU A 92 -5.17 -4.68 -24.19
CA GLU A 92 -5.78 -5.10 -25.45
C GLU A 92 -4.75 -5.65 -26.46
N MET A 93 -3.59 -4.99 -26.59
CA MET A 93 -2.51 -5.47 -27.45
C MET A 93 -1.97 -6.84 -27.00
N GLU A 94 -1.78 -7.02 -25.69
CA GLU A 94 -1.33 -8.29 -25.10
C GLU A 94 -2.38 -9.41 -25.29
N LEU A 95 -3.68 -9.09 -25.14
CA LEU A 95 -4.75 -10.06 -25.38
C LEU A 95 -4.82 -10.49 -26.84
N ASP A 96 -4.61 -9.58 -27.79
CA ASP A 96 -4.58 -9.87 -29.22
C ASP A 96 -3.39 -10.78 -29.60
N GLU A 97 -2.21 -10.54 -29.00
CA GLU A 97 -1.04 -11.40 -29.17
C GLU A 97 -1.30 -12.82 -28.65
N ILE A 98 -1.87 -12.94 -27.44
CA ILE A 98 -2.25 -14.22 -26.83
C ILE A 98 -3.30 -14.94 -27.68
N THR A 99 -4.31 -14.22 -28.18
CA THR A 99 -5.38 -14.80 -29.01
C THR A 99 -4.86 -15.28 -30.36
N SER A 100 -3.87 -14.58 -30.92
CA SER A 100 -3.17 -15.03 -32.14
C SER A 100 -2.35 -16.30 -31.90
N PHE A 101 -1.73 -16.44 -30.71
CA PHE A 101 -0.92 -17.60 -30.35
C PHE A 101 -1.75 -18.86 -29.99
N TYR A 102 -2.94 -18.69 -29.40
CA TYR A 102 -3.83 -19.78 -28.95
C TYR A 102 -5.04 -20.05 -29.86
N ARG A 103 -5.03 -19.58 -31.11
CA ARG A 103 -6.09 -19.90 -32.07
C ARG A 103 -6.18 -21.42 -32.31
N PRO A 104 -7.36 -22.05 -32.26
CA PRO A 104 -7.50 -23.43 -32.70
C PRO A 104 -7.10 -23.52 -34.17
N THR A 105 -6.06 -24.30 -34.48
CA THR A 105 -5.74 -24.64 -35.87
C THR A 105 -6.91 -25.42 -36.45
N ALA A 106 -7.57 -24.86 -37.46
CA ALA A 106 -8.58 -25.59 -38.21
C ALA A 106 -7.91 -26.86 -38.79
N LYS A 107 -8.53 -28.02 -38.53
CA LYS A 107 -8.15 -29.29 -39.17
C LYS A 107 -8.31 -29.21 -40.68
#